data_AF-A0A7J0DEB0-F1
#
_entry.id   AF-A0A7J0DEB0-F1
#
_cell.length_a   1.000
_cell.length_b   1.000
_cell.length_c   1.000
_cell.angle_alpha   90.00
_cell.angle_beta   90.00
_cell.angle_gamma   90.00
#
_symmetry.space_group_name_H-M   'P 1'
#
loop_
_entity.id
_entity.type
_entity.pdbx_description
1 polymer ?
#
loop_
_entity_poly.entity_id
_entity_poly.type
_entity_poly.pdbx_seq_one_letter_code
_entity_poly.pdbx_strand_id
1 'polypeptide(L)'
;MAINKIQNHALHELVDPFLGFESDSKVRNMITDVAELAFQCLQSERDMRPSMEKVLENLKRIQGENGDTDNTEEVEIPADEVVLLKSDPPPLSPDSVNVNWICREATPNASS
;
A
#
# COMPACT_ATOMS: atom_id res chain seq x y z
N MET A 1 -9.39 -14.77 -5.55
CA MET A 1 -8.28 -13.79 -5.50
C MET A 1 -8.88 -12.39 -5.45
N ALA A 2 -8.22 -11.41 -4.82
CA ALA A 2 -8.76 -10.06 -4.69
C ALA A 2 -9.07 -9.40 -6.05
N ILE A 3 -8.22 -9.62 -7.05
CA ILE A 3 -8.38 -9.14 -8.44
C ILE A 3 -9.77 -9.48 -9.02
N ASN A 4 -10.21 -10.75 -8.92
CA ASN A 4 -11.53 -11.16 -9.42
C ASN A 4 -12.67 -10.43 -8.72
N LYS A 5 -12.56 -10.17 -7.42
CA LYS A 5 -13.61 -9.47 -6.67
C LYS A 5 -13.65 -7.98 -7.02
N ILE A 6 -12.48 -7.37 -7.26
CA ILE A 6 -12.38 -5.97 -7.73
C ILE A 6 -13.00 -5.83 -9.13
N GLN A 7 -12.64 -6.70 -10.08
CA GLN A 7 -13.17 -6.66 -11.46
C GLN A 7 -14.68 -6.91 -11.54
N ASN A 8 -15.24 -7.75 -10.65
CA ASN A 8 -16.68 -8.03 -10.61
C ASN A 8 -17.47 -7.03 -9.75
N HIS A 9 -16.87 -5.90 -9.36
CA HIS A 9 -17.48 -4.90 -8.48
C HIS A 9 -17.99 -5.47 -7.14
N ALA A 10 -17.37 -6.54 -6.66
CA ALA A 10 -17.70 -7.23 -5.41
C ALA A 10 -16.83 -6.75 -4.23
N LEU A 11 -16.60 -5.43 -4.14
CA LEU A 11 -15.75 -4.82 -3.10
C LEU A 11 -16.30 -5.03 -1.68
N HIS A 12 -17.62 -5.11 -1.52
CA HIS A 12 -18.26 -5.41 -0.23
C HIS A 12 -17.79 -6.74 0.38
N GLU A 13 -17.29 -7.69 -0.42
CA GLU A 13 -16.75 -8.96 0.08
C GLU A 13 -15.26 -8.88 0.47
N LEU A 14 -14.60 -7.75 0.21
CA LEU A 14 -13.19 -7.50 0.52
C LEU A 14 -12.99 -6.46 1.63
N VAL A 15 -13.95 -5.57 1.79
CA VAL A 15 -13.86 -4.40 2.65
C VAL A 15 -14.30 -4.76 4.06
N ASP A 16 -13.57 -4.29 5.07
CA ASP A 16 -13.95 -4.45 6.46
C ASP A 16 -15.32 -3.79 6.72
N PRO A 17 -16.32 -4.54 7.22
CA PRO A 17 -17.67 -4.01 7.49
C PRO A 17 -17.69 -2.79 8.43
N PHE A 18 -16.71 -2.66 9.33
CA PHE A 18 -16.64 -1.55 10.28
C PHE A 18 -16.15 -0.24 9.67
N LEU A 19 -15.68 -0.24 8.42
CA LEU A 19 -15.28 0.97 7.71
C LEU A 19 -16.47 1.78 7.19
N GLY A 20 -17.69 1.24 7.20
CA GLY A 20 -18.88 1.98 6.76
C GLY A 20 -19.02 2.09 5.24
N PHE A 21 -18.45 1.15 4.47
CA PHE A 21 -18.53 1.11 3.01
C PHE A 21 -19.96 1.10 2.45
N GLU A 22 -20.87 0.41 3.14
CA GLU A 22 -22.29 0.37 2.73
C GLU A 22 -23.06 1.60 3.21
N SER A 23 -22.65 2.25 4.30
CA SER A 23 -23.40 3.34 4.93
C SER A 23 -22.95 4.75 4.53
N ASP A 24 -21.67 4.96 4.22
CA ASP A 24 -21.10 6.26 3.86
C ASP A 24 -20.64 6.27 2.41
N SER A 25 -21.27 7.11 1.58
CA SER A 25 -20.92 7.24 0.16
C SER A 25 -19.52 7.80 -0.07
N LYS A 26 -19.01 8.67 0.80
CA LYS A 26 -17.65 9.21 0.69
C LYS A 26 -16.64 8.11 0.94
N VAL A 27 -16.85 7.32 1.99
CA VAL A 27 -15.99 6.17 2.29
C VAL A 27 -16.05 5.15 1.16
N ARG A 28 -17.24 4.89 0.61
CA ARG A 28 -17.41 4.00 -0.55
C ARG A 28 -16.58 4.45 -1.76
N ASN A 29 -16.60 5.74 -2.09
CA ASN A 29 -15.84 6.28 -3.21
C ASN A 29 -14.33 6.12 -2.95
N MET A 30 -13.84 6.57 -1.80
CA MET A 30 -12.42 6.43 -1.44
C MET A 30 -11.93 4.98 -1.50
N ILE A 31 -12.73 4.05 -0.98
CA ILE A 31 -12.41 2.62 -1.01
C ILE A 31 -12.41 2.07 -2.44
N THR A 32 -13.31 2.55 -3.29
CA THR A 32 -13.35 2.18 -4.71
C THR A 32 -12.07 2.66 -5.41
N ASP A 33 -11.63 3.90 -5.18
CA ASP A 33 -10.41 4.44 -5.77
C ASP A 33 -9.16 3.68 -5.31
N VAL A 34 -9.10 3.31 -4.02
CA VAL A 34 -8.02 2.46 -3.48
C VAL A 34 -8.05 1.07 -4.13
N ALA A 35 -9.22 0.49 -4.36
CA ALA A 35 -9.35 -0.81 -5.00
C ALA A 35 -8.89 -0.78 -6.47
N GLU A 36 -9.17 0.30 -7.20
CA GLU A 36 -8.66 0.50 -8.56
C GLU A 36 -7.13 0.61 -8.57
N LEU A 37 -6.55 1.38 -7.65
CA LEU A 37 -5.10 1.48 -7.50
C LEU A 37 -4.47 0.11 -7.14
N ALA A 38 -5.11 -0.64 -6.23
CA ALA A 38 -4.67 -1.98 -5.86
C ALA A 38 -4.72 -2.95 -7.06
N PHE A 39 -5.74 -2.83 -7.91
CA PHE A 39 -5.84 -3.62 -9.15
C PHE A 39 -4.65 -3.36 -10.08
N GLN A 40 -4.22 -2.10 -10.23
CA GLN A 40 -3.02 -1.76 -11.02
C GLN A 40 -1.74 -2.34 -10.40
N CYS A 41 -1.59 -2.26 -9.08
CA CYS A 41 -0.45 -2.83 -8.37
C CYS A 41 -0.35 -4.37 -8.49
N LEU A 42 -1.48 -5.04 -8.61
CA LEU A 42 -1.58 -6.50 -8.67
C LEU A 42 -1.55 -7.08 -10.09
N GLN A 43 -1.36 -6.26 -11.13
CA GLN A 43 -1.32 -6.72 -12.52
C GLN A 43 -0.26 -7.79 -12.76
N SER A 44 -0.58 -8.77 -13.60
CA SER A 44 0.40 -9.78 -14.04
C SER A 44 1.52 -9.16 -14.86
N GLU A 45 1.18 -8.29 -15.80
CA GLU A 45 2.14 -7.56 -16.61
C GLU A 45 2.86 -6.51 -15.78
N ARG A 46 4.20 -6.56 -15.77
CA ARG A 46 5.03 -5.63 -14.98
C ARG A 46 4.89 -4.19 -15.44
N ASP A 47 4.73 -3.98 -16.75
CA ASP A 47 4.66 -2.64 -17.34
C ASP A 47 3.34 -1.92 -17.02
N MET A 48 2.31 -2.66 -16.59
CA MET A 48 1.03 -2.09 -16.13
C MET A 48 1.05 -1.71 -14.65
N ARG A 49 2.09 -2.10 -13.90
CA ARG A 49 2.21 -1.78 -12.49
C ARG A 49 2.73 -0.35 -12.33
N PRO A 50 2.08 0.49 -11.52
CA PRO A 50 2.58 1.83 -11.26
C PRO A 50 3.90 1.79 -10.47
N SER A 51 4.72 2.84 -10.63
CA SER A 51 5.87 3.05 -9.74
C SER A 51 5.38 3.37 -8.32
N MET A 52 6.22 3.11 -7.31
CA MET A 52 5.87 3.40 -5.92
C MET A 52 5.62 4.90 -5.67
N GLU A 53 6.34 5.76 -6.39
CA GLU A 53 6.10 7.21 -6.42
C GLU A 53 4.70 7.53 -6.93
N LYS A 54 4.29 6.91 -8.05
CA LYS A 54 2.95 7.14 -8.61
C LYS A 54 1.85 6.61 -7.68
N VAL A 55 2.08 5.49 -7.01
CA VAL A 55 1.13 5.00 -6.00
C VAL A 55 0.99 6.00 -4.84
N LEU A 56 2.10 6.57 -4.35
CA LEU A 56 2.05 7.60 -3.29
C LEU A 56 1.26 8.84 -3.74
N GLU A 57 1.50 9.32 -4.96
CA GLU A 57 0.77 10.45 -5.55
C GLU A 57 -0.74 10.16 -5.62
N ASN A 58 -1.11 8.96 -6.10
CA ASN A 58 -2.52 8.55 -6.16
C ASN A 58 -3.15 8.46 -4.77
N LEU A 59 -2.47 7.90 -3.77
CA LEU A 59 -2.98 7.82 -2.41
C LEU A 59 -3.18 9.21 -1.78
N LYS A 60 -2.25 10.15 -2.04
CA LYS A 60 -2.41 11.55 -1.60
C LYS A 60 -3.61 12.20 -2.27
N ARG A 61 -3.84 11.96 -3.57
CA ARG A 61 -5.02 12.45 -4.29
C ARG A 61 -6.32 11.92 -3.69
N ILE A 62 -6.39 10.61 -3.45
CA ILE A 62 -7.56 9.96 -2.82
C ILE A 62 -7.82 10.54 -1.41
N GLN A 63 -6.77 10.84 -0.66
CA GLN A 63 -6.89 11.49 0.65
C GLN A 63 -7.35 12.96 0.52
N GLY A 64 -6.83 13.69 -0.46
CA GLY A 64 -7.03 15.13 -0.68
C GLY A 64 -8.33 15.52 -1.39
N GLU A 65 -9.04 14.57 -2.00
CA GLU A 65 -10.34 14.81 -2.66
C GLU A 65 -11.45 15.33 -1.71
N ASN A 66 -11.13 15.49 -0.41
CA ASN A 66 -12.00 16.08 0.62
C ASN A 66 -11.50 17.40 1.24
N GLY A 67 -10.44 18.05 0.73
CA GLY A 67 -10.04 19.36 1.22
C GLY A 67 -8.91 20.01 0.44
N ASP A 68 -9.26 21.06 -0.31
CA ASP A 68 -8.42 22.15 -0.82
C ASP A 68 -6.91 22.01 -0.55
N THR A 69 -6.18 21.44 -1.50
CA THR A 69 -4.72 21.61 -1.51
C THR A 69 -4.36 22.72 -2.48
N ASP A 70 -4.04 23.86 -1.87
CA ASP A 70 -3.29 24.98 -2.41
C ASP A 70 -2.19 24.54 -3.38
N ASN A 71 -2.03 25.37 -4.40
CA ASN A 71 -1.08 25.26 -5.48
C ASN A 71 0.30 24.96 -4.92
N THR A 72 0.86 23.79 -5.23
CA THR A 72 2.31 23.60 -5.13
C THR A 72 2.93 24.41 -6.26
N GLU A 73 3.09 25.70 -6.02
CA GLU A 73 3.91 26.58 -6.84
C GLU A 73 5.35 26.06 -6.75
N GLU A 74 5.85 25.56 -7.87
CA GLU A 74 7.24 25.20 -8.06
C GLU A 74 8.07 26.50 -7.93
N VAL A 75 8.60 26.76 -6.73
CA VAL A 75 9.60 27.81 -6.54
C VAL A 75 10.94 27.27 -7.00
N GLU A 76 11.41 27.79 -8.14
CA GLU A 76 12.76 27.60 -8.66
C GLU A 76 13.79 27.98 -7.57
N ILE A 77 14.53 27.00 -7.05
CA ILE A 77 15.67 27.25 -6.16
C ILE A 77 16.89 27.52 -7.05
N PRO A 78 17.48 28.73 -7.06
CA PRO A 78 18.71 28.98 -7.81
C PRO A 78 19.87 28.17 -7.21
N ALA A 79 20.62 27.54 -8.12
CA ALA A 79 21.79 26.74 -7.82
C ALA A 79 22.96 27.64 -7.38
N ASP A 80 23.18 27.78 -6.06
CA ASP A 80 24.52 27.83 -5.47
C ASP A 80 24.44 27.81 -3.92
N GLU A 81 24.76 26.67 -3.31
CA GLU A 81 25.76 26.56 -2.22
C GLU A 81 25.67 25.17 -1.58
N VAL A 82 26.79 24.48 -1.68
CA VAL A 82 27.05 23.14 -1.15
C VAL A 82 27.16 23.24 0.38
N VAL A 83 26.11 22.85 1.10
CA VAL A 83 26.23 22.48 2.53
C VAL A 83 25.85 21.02 2.68
N LEU A 84 26.89 20.18 2.63
CA LEU A 84 26.90 18.77 2.98
C LEU A 84 26.36 18.55 4.41
N LEU A 85 25.05 18.37 4.54
CA LEU A 85 24.47 17.80 5.76
C LEU A 85 24.70 16.28 5.72
N LYS A 86 25.81 15.86 6.33
CA LYS A 86 25.99 14.48 6.79
C LYS A 86 24.85 14.17 7.76
N SER A 87 23.88 13.40 7.33
CA SER A 87 23.04 12.61 8.22
C SER A 87 23.52 11.17 8.07
N ASP A 88 23.89 10.55 9.20
CA ASP A 88 24.35 9.17 9.26
C ASP A 88 23.32 8.24 8.58
N PRO A 89 23.76 7.22 7.82
CA PRO A 89 22.85 6.32 7.15
C PRO A 89 21.95 5.62 8.18
N PRO A 90 20.64 5.45 7.91
CA PRO A 90 19.76 4.71 8.79
C PRO A 90 20.32 3.29 9.01
N PRO A 91 20.16 2.71 10.21
CA PRO A 91 20.67 1.38 10.48
C PRO A 91 20.07 0.40 9.46
N LEU A 92 20.95 -0.36 8.80
CA LEU A 92 20.54 -1.42 7.88
C LEU A 92 19.60 -2.38 8.61
N SER A 93 18.49 -2.71 7.96
CA SER A 93 17.56 -3.72 8.47
C SER A 93 18.31 -5.05 8.60
N PRO A 94 18.10 -5.83 9.68
CA PRO A 94 18.80 -7.07 9.89
C PRO A 94 18.48 -8.06 8.76
N ASP A 95 19.48 -8.36 7.95
CA ASP A 95 19.43 -9.45 6.99
C ASP A 95 19.57 -10.79 7.74
N SER A 96 18.77 -11.76 7.31
CA SER A 96 18.84 -13.18 7.63
C SER A 96 17.89 -13.69 8.72
N VAL A 97 16.77 -14.22 8.24
CA VAL A 97 15.88 -15.14 8.96
C VAL A 97 16.58 -16.50 9.02
N ASN A 98 17.51 -16.69 9.96
CA ASN A 98 17.86 -18.04 10.40
C ASN A 98 17.38 -18.25 11.84
N VAL A 99 16.07 -18.12 12.02
CA VAL A 99 15.41 -18.68 13.20
C VAL A 99 15.24 -20.17 12.91
N ASN A 100 16.11 -20.99 13.50
CA ASN A 100 15.97 -22.44 13.53
C ASN A 100 14.61 -22.77 14.17
N TRP A 101 13.59 -22.96 13.33
CA TRP A 101 12.27 -23.38 13.78
C TRP A 101 12.41 -24.81 14.28
N ILE A 102 12.57 -24.98 15.59
CA ILE A 102 12.54 -26.28 16.23
C ILE A 102 11.09 -26.77 16.13
N CYS A 103 10.81 -27.55 15.09
CA CYS A 103 9.63 -28.39 15.06
C CYS A 103 9.73 -29.34 16.27
N ARG A 104 8.90 -29.12 17.29
CA ARG A 104 8.66 -30.12 18.31
C ARG A 104 8.05 -31.33 17.62
N GLU A 105 8.85 -32.37 17.47
CA GLU A 105 8.45 -33.62 16.83
C GLU A 105 7.24 -34.26 17.52
N ALA A 106 6.48 -34.93 16.68
CA ALA A 106 5.15 -35.47 16.90
C ALA A 106 5.03 -36.41 18.10
N THR A 107 3.90 -36.34 18.80
CA THR A 107 3.45 -37.40 19.70
C THR A 107 3.12 -38.66 18.89
N PRO A 108 3.65 -39.86 19.24
CA PRO A 108 3.20 -41.09 18.61
C PRO A 108 1.83 -41.46 19.19
N ASN A 109 0.80 -41.47 18.33
CA ASN A 109 -0.44 -42.17 18.65
C ASN A 109 -0.15 -43.67 18.63
N ALA A 110 -0.10 -44.29 19.81
CA ALA A 110 -0.22 -45.73 19.93
C ALA A 110 -1.70 -46.11 19.81
N SER A 111 -2.02 -47.02 18.91
CA SER A 111 -3.33 -47.67 18.84
C SER A 111 -3.13 -49.14 18.53
N SER A 112 -3.13 -49.96 19.58
CA SER A 112 -3.82 -51.26 19.73
C SER A 112 -3.40 -51.88 21.06
#